data_AF-A0A6A6F9P2-F1
#
_entry.id   AF-A0A6A6F9P2-F1
#
_cell.length_a   1.000
_cell.length_b   1.000
_cell.length_c   1.000
_cell.angle_alpha   90.00
_cell.angle_beta   90.00
_cell.angle_gamma   90.00
#
_symmetry.space_group_name_H-M   'P 1'
#
loop_
_entity.id
_entity.type
_entity.pdbx_description
1 polymer ?
#
loop_
_entity_poly.entity_id
_entity_poly.type
_entity_poly.pdbx_seq_one_letter_code
_entity_poly.pdbx_strand_id
1 'polypeptide(L)'
;IPAAGPLNPSTIYTQIHETSAKRIATIDYMRKLHEGDIFYFGTMHYSQSALHNMPSMHAYKLGRRATNYFLLGHSLPALLDLNSNTPLEYLRALTALLSDFETYQSLCGWDASGNVVKTGRMGGMFKGGIRSSKARRSSTAIAPLDLSLETKPDLLGITYKDANPHSPADMSSTINPTGHEFQFLLTPHIPFEPDFSTTLGTLCDTLVDVYGKLTDLVPGPEYCNPTLLEAFFKADKAIRKIMVANVAREFEETTRAGVKSEIAGLGKLTLGGLM
;
A
#
# COMPACT_ATOMS: atom_id res chain seq x y z
N ILE A 1 14.94 -36.69 3.57
CA ILE A 1 14.41 -35.44 4.15
C ILE A 1 13.55 -35.88 5.33
N PRO A 2 13.98 -35.74 6.59
CA PRO A 2 13.17 -36.22 7.69
C PRO A 2 11.99 -35.27 7.85
N ALA A 3 10.77 -35.83 7.88
CA ALA A 3 9.56 -35.10 8.19
C ALA A 3 9.71 -34.47 9.58
N ALA A 4 9.67 -33.14 9.64
CA ALA A 4 9.60 -32.42 10.91
C ALA A 4 8.36 -32.93 11.66
N GLY A 5 8.54 -33.46 12.86
CA GLY A 5 7.43 -33.83 13.73
C GLY A 5 6.51 -32.63 14.01
N PRO A 6 5.28 -32.86 14.48
CA PRO A 6 4.34 -31.77 14.76
C PRO A 6 4.99 -30.75 15.71
N LEU A 7 5.03 -29.48 15.29
CA LEU A 7 5.61 -28.39 16.06
C LEU A 7 4.92 -28.31 17.43
N ASN A 8 5.71 -28.21 18.50
CA ASN A 8 5.21 -28.10 19.86
C ASN A 8 4.37 -26.80 20.01
N PRO A 9 3.14 -26.84 20.56
CA PRO A 9 2.30 -25.67 20.76
C PRO A 9 2.99 -24.50 21.49
N SER A 10 3.90 -24.81 22.42
CA SER A 10 4.70 -23.79 23.14
C SER A 10 5.67 -23.05 22.23
N THR A 11 6.25 -23.76 21.26
CA THR A 11 7.12 -23.16 20.23
C THR A 11 6.31 -22.28 19.29
N ILE A 12 5.12 -22.73 18.89
CA ILE A 12 4.20 -21.96 18.04
C ILE A 12 3.80 -20.66 18.74
N TYR A 13 3.39 -20.74 20.00
CA TYR A 13 3.05 -19.57 20.83
C TYR A 13 4.19 -18.56 20.85
N THR A 14 5.41 -19.02 21.17
CA THR A 14 6.60 -18.17 21.23
C THR A 14 6.88 -17.50 19.88
N GLN A 15 6.77 -18.24 18.77
CA GLN A 15 6.99 -17.71 17.42
C GLN A 15 5.98 -16.61 17.05
N ILE A 16 4.70 -16.79 17.37
CA ILE A 16 3.66 -15.80 17.12
C ILE A 16 3.97 -14.52 17.91
N HIS A 17 4.17 -14.64 19.23
CA HIS A 17 4.44 -13.51 20.11
C HIS A 17 5.74 -12.76 19.76
N GLU A 18 6.83 -13.48 19.53
CA GLU A 18 8.12 -12.88 19.16
C GLU A 18 8.05 -12.17 17.80
N THR A 19 7.35 -12.77 16.82
CA THR A 19 7.16 -12.16 15.50
C THR A 19 6.28 -10.92 15.59
N SER A 20 5.18 -10.98 16.35
CA SER A 20 4.31 -9.83 16.62
C SER A 20 5.08 -8.69 17.28
N ALA A 21 5.84 -8.96 18.34
CA ALA A 21 6.64 -7.95 19.02
C ALA A 21 7.67 -7.30 18.10
N LYS A 22 8.41 -8.09 17.31
CA LYS A 22 9.36 -7.58 16.30
C LYS A 22 8.65 -6.73 15.24
N ARG A 23 7.46 -7.13 14.81
CA ARG A 23 6.68 -6.39 13.82
C ARG A 23 6.20 -5.05 14.37
N ILE A 24 5.61 -5.03 15.57
CA ILE A 24 5.18 -3.81 16.25
C ILE A 24 6.34 -2.83 16.33
N ALA A 25 7.48 -3.27 16.86
CA ALA A 25 8.68 -2.44 16.96
C ALA A 25 9.17 -1.93 15.59
N THR A 26 9.05 -2.75 14.54
CA THR A 26 9.40 -2.33 13.17
C THR A 26 8.43 -1.28 12.64
N ILE A 27 7.12 -1.44 12.86
CA ILE A 27 6.09 -0.48 12.43
C ILE A 27 6.31 0.86 13.14
N ASP A 28 6.51 0.85 14.47
CA ASP A 28 6.81 2.05 15.26
C ASP A 28 8.07 2.76 14.77
N TYR A 29 9.12 1.99 14.47
CA TYR A 29 10.34 2.55 13.92
C TYR A 29 10.11 3.19 12.55
N MET A 30 9.35 2.55 11.66
CA MET A 30 9.02 3.11 10.35
C MET A 30 8.14 4.36 10.45
N ARG A 31 7.26 4.45 11.45
CA ARG A 31 6.52 5.68 11.76
C ARG A 31 7.47 6.80 12.15
N LYS A 32 8.30 6.60 13.18
CA LYS A 32 9.30 7.58 13.66
C LYS A 32 10.24 8.03 12.53
N LEU A 33 10.58 7.11 11.64
CA LEU A 33 11.40 7.39 10.47
C LEU A 33 10.76 8.40 9.50
N HIS A 34 9.44 8.42 9.38
CA HIS A 34 8.72 9.44 8.60
C HIS A 34 8.38 10.71 9.40
N GLU A 35 8.43 10.66 10.73
CA GLU A 35 8.38 11.85 11.60
C GLU A 35 9.72 12.60 11.63
N GLY A 36 10.82 11.92 11.27
CA GLY A 36 12.15 12.49 11.14
C GLY A 36 12.96 12.52 12.44
N ASP A 37 14.11 13.18 12.36
CA ASP A 37 15.11 13.30 13.43
C ASP A 37 15.61 11.97 14.00
N ILE A 38 15.77 10.97 13.12
CA ILE A 38 16.20 9.63 13.51
C ILE A 38 17.24 9.09 12.52
N PHE A 39 18.13 8.22 13.02
CA PHE A 39 19.11 7.54 12.19
C PHE A 39 18.53 6.27 11.60
N TYR A 40 18.63 6.12 10.28
CA TYR A 40 18.29 4.87 9.61
C TYR A 40 19.33 3.79 9.93
N PHE A 41 18.98 2.87 10.83
CA PHE A 41 19.85 1.78 11.33
C PHE A 41 21.26 2.26 11.72
N GLY A 42 21.35 3.43 12.36
CA GLY A 42 22.62 4.03 12.79
C GLY A 42 23.55 4.48 11.66
N THR A 43 23.07 4.49 10.42
CA THR A 43 23.91 4.77 9.24
C THR A 43 23.83 6.21 8.77
N MET A 44 22.61 6.74 8.57
CA MET A 44 22.39 8.09 8.05
C MET A 44 21.27 8.77 8.83
N HIS A 45 21.48 10.03 9.21
CA HIS A 45 20.46 10.85 9.89
C HIS A 45 19.44 11.36 8.88
N TYR A 46 18.16 11.18 9.19
CA TYR A 46 17.05 11.73 8.43
C TYR A 46 16.39 12.85 9.22
N SER A 47 16.79 14.09 8.94
CA SER A 47 16.07 15.28 9.41
C SER A 47 14.76 15.48 8.64
N GLN A 48 13.84 16.28 9.18
CA GLN A 48 12.58 16.60 8.50
C GLN A 48 12.80 17.17 7.08
N SER A 49 13.79 18.04 6.91
CA SER A 49 14.14 18.60 5.61
C SER A 49 14.73 17.57 4.65
N ALA A 50 15.54 16.62 5.14
CA ALA A 50 16.06 15.52 4.34
C ALA A 50 14.94 14.57 3.87
N LEU A 51 13.92 14.33 4.70
CA LEU A 51 12.75 13.53 4.32
C LEU A 51 12.00 14.14 3.14
N HIS A 52 11.73 15.44 3.15
CA HIS A 52 11.03 16.13 2.05
C HIS A 52 11.78 16.08 0.71
N ASN A 53 13.10 15.89 0.74
CA ASN A 53 13.93 15.75 -0.46
C ASN A 53 13.91 14.33 -1.05
N MET A 54 13.30 13.35 -0.37
CA MET A 54 13.20 12.00 -0.91
C MET A 54 12.25 11.92 -2.10
N PRO A 55 12.61 11.17 -3.17
CA PRO A 55 11.76 11.02 -4.35
C PRO A 55 10.38 10.43 -4.10
N SER A 56 10.19 9.67 -3.01
CA SER A 56 8.90 9.11 -2.59
C SER A 56 8.03 10.10 -1.81
N MET A 57 8.61 11.18 -1.27
CA MET A 57 7.93 12.20 -0.48
C MET A 57 7.49 13.42 -1.30
N HIS A 58 7.62 13.37 -2.63
CA HIS A 58 7.07 14.41 -3.51
C HIS A 58 5.54 14.38 -3.54
N ALA A 59 4.91 15.55 -3.40
CA ALA A 59 3.47 15.71 -3.25
C ALA A 59 2.63 14.93 -4.28
N TYR A 60 3.03 14.91 -5.56
CA TYR A 60 2.29 14.23 -6.63
C TYR A 60 2.21 12.69 -6.48
N LYS A 61 3.07 12.07 -5.65
CA LYS A 61 3.03 10.63 -5.34
C LYS A 61 2.30 10.33 -4.03
N LEU A 62 2.17 11.33 -3.16
CA LEU A 62 1.67 11.15 -1.80
C LEU A 62 0.15 10.97 -1.78
N GLY A 63 -0.61 11.72 -2.59
CA GLY A 63 -2.07 11.66 -2.59
C GLY A 63 -2.64 10.24 -2.71
N ARG A 64 -2.23 9.51 -3.76
CA ARG A 64 -2.71 8.12 -3.98
C ARG A 64 -2.19 7.14 -2.94
N ARG A 65 -0.96 7.32 -2.45
CA ARG A 65 -0.41 6.48 -1.37
C ARG A 65 -1.18 6.71 -0.06
N ALA A 66 -1.48 7.96 0.27
CA ALA A 66 -2.29 8.35 1.41
C ALA A 66 -3.72 7.80 1.26
N THR A 67 -4.35 7.93 0.10
CA THR A 67 -5.68 7.34 -0.15
C THR A 67 -5.69 5.84 0.08
N ASN A 68 -4.71 5.11 -0.47
CA ASN A 68 -4.61 3.67 -0.24
C ASN A 68 -4.45 3.33 1.25
N TYR A 69 -3.58 4.04 1.97
CA TYR A 69 -3.39 3.82 3.40
C TYR A 69 -4.62 4.19 4.21
N PHE A 70 -5.35 5.23 3.80
CA PHE A 70 -6.61 5.64 4.41
C PHE A 70 -7.67 4.56 4.28
N LEU A 71 -7.86 3.98 3.10
CA LEU A 71 -8.84 2.91 2.87
C LEU A 71 -8.55 1.68 3.73
N LEU A 72 -7.29 1.27 3.80
CA LEU A 72 -6.88 0.17 4.68
C LEU A 72 -7.08 0.52 6.15
N GLY A 73 -6.62 1.69 6.58
CA GLY A 73 -6.76 2.18 7.96
C GLY A 73 -8.20 2.40 8.38
N HIS A 74 -9.11 2.69 7.44
CA HIS A 74 -10.54 2.79 7.70
C HIS A 74 -11.22 1.41 7.85
N SER A 75 -10.71 0.40 7.13
CA SER A 75 -11.28 -0.96 7.14
C SER A 75 -10.82 -1.80 8.33
N LEU A 76 -9.60 -1.56 8.85
CA LEU A 76 -9.03 -2.32 9.98
C LEU A 76 -9.83 -2.19 11.29
N PRO A 77 -10.34 -1.00 11.69
CA PRO A 77 -11.19 -0.87 12.88
C PRO A 77 -12.45 -1.74 12.82
N ALA A 78 -13.12 -1.81 11.67
CA ALA A 78 -14.29 -2.67 11.50
C ALA A 78 -13.97 -4.17 11.71
N LEU A 79 -12.74 -4.58 11.35
CA LEU A 79 -12.23 -5.92 11.63
C LEU A 79 -11.89 -6.12 13.12
N LEU A 80 -11.38 -5.10 13.81
CA LEU A 80 -11.09 -5.15 15.25
C LEU A 80 -12.37 -5.25 16.09
N ASP A 81 -13.42 -4.57 15.66
CA ASP A 81 -14.75 -4.61 16.27
C ASP A 81 -15.50 -5.91 15.98
N LEU A 82 -15.06 -6.68 14.98
CA LEU A 82 -15.63 -7.99 14.69
C LEU A 82 -15.32 -8.95 15.87
N ASN A 83 -16.37 -9.36 16.58
CA ASN A 83 -16.30 -10.32 17.69
C ASN A 83 -15.91 -11.73 17.19
N SER A 84 -14.65 -11.89 16.82
CA SER A 84 -14.05 -13.17 16.44
C SER A 84 -13.82 -13.98 17.70
N ASN A 85 -14.59 -15.07 17.87
CA ASN A 85 -14.48 -15.94 19.04
C ASN A 85 -13.21 -16.81 18.99
N THR A 86 -12.57 -16.92 17.83
CA THR A 86 -11.33 -17.70 17.65
C THR A 86 -10.23 -16.89 16.96
N PRO A 87 -8.95 -17.09 17.34
CA PRO A 87 -7.82 -16.41 16.71
C PRO A 87 -7.68 -16.78 15.22
N LEU A 88 -8.12 -17.97 14.83
CA LEU A 88 -8.06 -18.44 13.45
C LEU A 88 -9.07 -17.73 12.54
N GLU A 89 -10.29 -17.48 13.01
CA GLU A 89 -11.29 -16.70 12.27
C GLU A 89 -10.82 -15.25 12.08
N TYR A 90 -10.28 -14.65 13.14
CA TYR A 90 -9.70 -13.31 13.08
C TYR A 90 -8.59 -13.23 12.01
N LEU A 91 -7.63 -14.16 12.01
CA LEU A 91 -6.56 -14.20 11.02
C LEU A 91 -7.05 -14.44 9.59
N ARG A 92 -8.12 -15.23 9.40
CA ARG A 92 -8.73 -15.43 8.08
C ARG A 92 -9.37 -14.16 7.56
N ALA A 93 -10.14 -13.47 8.40
CA ALA A 93 -10.77 -12.20 8.05
C ALA A 93 -9.71 -11.12 7.77
N LEU A 94 -8.66 -11.03 8.59
CA LEU A 94 -7.51 -10.15 8.36
C LEU A 94 -6.84 -10.45 7.01
N THR A 95 -6.56 -11.73 6.73
CA THR A 95 -5.93 -12.13 5.46
C THR A 95 -6.82 -11.81 4.26
N ALA A 96 -8.14 -11.99 4.38
CA ALA A 96 -9.10 -11.67 3.34
C ALA A 96 -9.13 -10.16 3.07
N LEU A 97 -9.19 -9.32 4.11
CA LEU A 97 -9.10 -7.85 4.00
C LEU A 97 -7.81 -7.41 3.29
N LEU A 98 -6.66 -7.96 3.68
CA LEU A 98 -5.38 -7.62 3.07
C LEU A 98 -5.31 -8.07 1.60
N SER A 99 -5.95 -9.19 1.25
CA SER A 99 -6.06 -9.67 -0.13
C SER A 99 -6.99 -8.79 -0.98
N ASP A 100 -8.12 -8.35 -0.42
CA ASP A 100 -9.02 -7.40 -1.06
C ASP A 100 -8.28 -6.09 -1.35
N PHE A 101 -7.49 -5.62 -0.39
CA PHE A 101 -6.65 -4.43 -0.54
C PHE A 101 -5.62 -4.57 -1.67
N GLU A 102 -4.90 -5.69 -1.76
CA GLU A 102 -3.95 -5.93 -2.88
C GLU A 102 -4.68 -5.96 -4.24
N THR A 103 -5.88 -6.52 -4.27
CA THR A 103 -6.72 -6.58 -5.48
C THR A 103 -7.16 -5.18 -5.89
N TYR A 104 -7.63 -4.37 -4.94
CA TYR A 104 -7.98 -2.96 -5.15
C TYR A 104 -6.81 -2.17 -5.72
N GLN A 105 -5.63 -2.30 -5.13
CA GLN A 105 -4.41 -1.64 -5.63
C GLN A 105 -4.06 -2.05 -7.06
N SER A 106 -4.29 -3.31 -7.41
CA SER A 106 -4.03 -3.83 -8.75
C SER A 106 -5.02 -3.28 -9.79
N LEU A 107 -6.29 -3.09 -9.41
CA LEU A 107 -7.35 -2.57 -10.27
C LEU A 107 -7.23 -1.05 -10.49
N CYS A 108 -6.90 -0.29 -9.44
CA CYS A 108 -6.74 1.17 -9.52
C CYS A 108 -5.42 1.60 -10.19
N GLY A 109 -4.55 0.66 -10.54
CA GLY A 109 -3.24 0.93 -11.13
C GLY A 109 -2.20 1.35 -10.08
N TRP A 110 -1.15 0.53 -9.95
CA TRP A 110 0.01 0.83 -9.11
C TRP A 110 0.90 1.89 -9.75
N ASP A 111 0.95 3.08 -9.17
CA ASP A 111 2.03 4.03 -9.41
C ASP A 111 2.22 4.89 -8.16
N ALA A 112 3.22 4.52 -7.36
CA ALA A 112 3.85 5.39 -6.37
C ALA A 112 5.36 5.14 -6.19
N SER A 113 6.03 4.36 -7.06
CA SER A 113 7.50 4.21 -6.99
C SER A 113 8.11 3.55 -8.24
N GLY A 114 8.27 4.32 -9.32
CA GLY A 114 9.53 4.42 -10.08
C GLY A 114 10.23 3.19 -10.70
N ASN A 115 9.72 1.97 -10.67
CA ASN A 115 10.37 0.84 -11.37
C ASN A 115 9.38 -0.04 -12.13
N VAL A 116 9.27 0.23 -13.44
CA VAL A 116 8.80 -0.74 -14.42
C VAL A 116 9.87 -1.80 -14.57
N VAL A 117 9.73 -2.94 -13.89
CA VAL A 117 10.23 -4.20 -14.46
C VAL A 117 9.13 -4.74 -15.35
N LYS A 118 9.41 -4.64 -16.65
CA LYS A 118 8.61 -5.10 -17.77
C LYS A 118 8.06 -6.51 -17.49
N THR A 119 6.73 -6.62 -17.47
CA THR A 119 5.86 -7.56 -18.21
C THR A 119 4.64 -7.92 -17.37
N GLY A 120 3.59 -7.12 -17.52
CA GLY A 120 2.22 -7.47 -17.17
C GLY A 120 1.30 -6.93 -18.25
N ARG A 121 1.45 -7.41 -19.50
CA ARG A 121 0.47 -7.15 -20.55
C ARG A 121 -0.81 -7.91 -20.21
N MET A 122 -1.67 -7.33 -19.39
CA MET A 122 -3.08 -7.73 -19.34
C MET A 122 -3.80 -6.87 -20.38
N GLY A 123 -3.88 -7.39 -21.60
CA GLY A 123 -4.45 -6.69 -22.74
C GLY A 123 -4.44 -7.59 -23.97
N GLY A 124 -5.36 -8.55 -24.02
CA GLY A 124 -5.40 -9.55 -25.07
C GLY A 124 -6.56 -10.51 -24.95
N MET A 125 -7.77 -10.00 -24.78
CA MET A 125 -9.00 -10.77 -24.99
C MET A 125 -9.87 -9.91 -25.91
N PHE A 126 -10.50 -10.53 -26.90
CA PHE A 126 -11.21 -9.94 -28.05
C PHE A 126 -10.35 -9.57 -29.28
N LYS A 127 -9.92 -10.58 -30.04
CA LYS A 127 -10.13 -10.52 -31.50
C LYS A 127 -10.24 -11.92 -32.11
N GLY A 128 -11.48 -12.33 -32.32
CA GLY A 128 -11.82 -13.44 -33.21
C GLY A 128 -11.36 -13.15 -34.64
N GLY A 129 -11.01 -14.21 -35.36
CA GLY A 129 -10.28 -14.14 -36.61
C GLY A 129 -11.09 -13.77 -37.85
N ILE A 130 -10.41 -14.02 -38.99
CA ILE A 130 -10.88 -14.13 -40.38
C ILE A 130 -10.49 -12.95 -41.31
N ARG A 131 -9.39 -13.22 -42.04
CA ARG A 131 -9.16 -13.08 -43.50
C ARG A 131 -9.06 -11.69 -44.18
N SER A 132 -7.90 -11.54 -44.83
CA SER A 132 -7.71 -11.22 -46.25
C SER A 132 -7.57 -9.75 -46.74
N SER A 133 -6.50 -9.57 -47.51
CA SER A 133 -6.27 -8.62 -48.62
C SER A 133 -5.72 -7.21 -48.34
N LYS A 134 -4.41 -7.08 -48.62
CA LYS A 134 -3.73 -6.20 -49.60
C LYS A 134 -4.18 -4.74 -49.79
N ALA A 135 -3.16 -3.86 -49.92
CA ALA A 135 -3.13 -2.49 -50.50
C ALA A 135 -3.42 -1.33 -49.53
N ARG A 136 -2.90 -0.10 -49.67
CA ARG A 136 -1.81 0.55 -50.45
C ARG A 136 -1.57 1.91 -49.77
N ARG A 137 -0.38 2.48 -49.98
CA ARG A 137 0.08 3.82 -49.56
C ARG A 137 -0.81 4.91 -50.20
N SER A 138 -0.97 6.07 -49.56
CA SER A 138 -0.90 7.43 -50.15
C SER A 138 -1.24 8.52 -49.11
N SER A 139 -0.50 9.61 -49.19
CA SER A 139 -0.63 10.86 -48.43
C SER A 139 -0.86 12.00 -49.42
N THR A 140 -1.79 12.93 -49.14
CA THR A 140 -1.75 14.34 -49.62
C THR A 140 -2.81 15.20 -48.91
N ALA A 141 -2.44 16.46 -48.69
CA ALA A 141 -3.13 17.52 -47.96
C ALA A 141 -4.12 18.34 -48.82
N ILE A 142 -5.10 19.00 -48.19
CA ILE A 142 -5.70 20.30 -48.61
C ILE A 142 -6.19 21.05 -47.34
N ALA A 143 -5.79 22.31 -47.15
CA ALA A 143 -6.32 23.31 -46.19
C ALA A 143 -7.59 24.00 -46.81
N PRO A 144 -8.28 25.05 -46.26
CA PRO A 144 -7.95 25.95 -45.14
C PRO A 144 -9.14 26.43 -44.23
N LEU A 145 -8.78 27.15 -43.16
CA LEU A 145 -9.44 28.30 -42.49
C LEU A 145 -10.94 28.22 -42.10
N ASP A 146 -11.22 28.19 -40.79
CA ASP A 146 -12.14 29.16 -40.18
C ASP A 146 -11.68 29.50 -38.74
N LEU A 147 -11.72 30.79 -38.43
CA LEU A 147 -11.25 31.43 -37.21
C LEU A 147 -12.49 31.84 -36.42
N SER A 148 -12.81 31.13 -35.34
CA SER A 148 -13.71 31.67 -34.32
C SER A 148 -13.09 31.53 -32.93
N LEU A 149 -12.87 32.71 -32.36
CA LEU A 149 -12.42 32.99 -31.01
C LEU A 149 -13.62 32.87 -30.08
N GLU A 150 -13.62 31.94 -29.11
CA GLU A 150 -14.21 32.21 -27.80
C GLU A 150 -13.81 31.18 -26.72
N THR A 151 -13.59 31.75 -25.54
CA THR A 151 -13.13 31.22 -24.26
C THR A 151 -14.12 30.28 -23.54
N LYS A 152 -13.67 29.07 -23.15
CA LYS A 152 -13.69 28.43 -21.80
C LYS A 152 -13.89 26.90 -21.83
N PRO A 153 -13.36 26.15 -20.82
CA PRO A 153 -13.47 24.69 -20.74
C PRO A 153 -14.61 24.24 -19.80
N ASP A 154 -15.57 23.48 -20.31
CA ASP A 154 -16.45 22.56 -19.54
C ASP A 154 -15.83 21.16 -19.66
N LEU A 155 -15.37 20.42 -18.64
CA LEU A 155 -15.82 20.16 -17.27
C LEU A 155 -17.21 19.53 -17.15
N LEU A 156 -17.20 18.18 -17.16
CA LEU A 156 -18.15 17.27 -16.49
C LEU A 156 -19.61 17.29 -16.99
N GLY A 157 -19.84 16.63 -18.14
CA GLY A 157 -21.15 16.13 -18.50
C GLY A 157 -21.46 14.80 -17.81
N ILE A 158 -22.14 14.83 -16.66
CA ILE A 158 -22.91 13.70 -16.15
C ILE A 158 -24.29 14.20 -15.70
N THR A 159 -25.31 13.68 -16.40
CA THR A 159 -26.74 13.90 -16.19
C THR A 159 -27.21 13.29 -14.86
N TYR A 160 -27.83 14.09 -14.01
CA TYR A 160 -28.54 13.61 -12.82
C TYR A 160 -29.92 13.08 -13.21
N LYS A 161 -30.24 11.84 -12.79
CA LYS A 161 -31.60 11.32 -12.73
C LYS A 161 -31.89 10.84 -11.31
N ASP A 162 -32.76 11.60 -10.66
CA ASP A 162 -33.72 11.26 -9.60
C ASP A 162 -33.41 10.13 -8.61
N ALA A 163 -33.21 10.50 -7.34
CA ALA A 163 -33.43 9.61 -6.20
C ALA A 163 -34.30 10.31 -5.13
N ASN A 164 -35.38 9.63 -4.79
CA ASN A 164 -36.46 9.96 -3.84
C ASN A 164 -35.95 10.17 -2.39
N PRO A 165 -36.44 11.15 -1.61
CA PRO A 165 -35.88 11.45 -0.29
C PRO A 165 -36.70 10.82 0.83
N HIS A 166 -36.68 9.50 1.01
CA HIS A 166 -37.08 8.84 2.27
C HIS A 166 -36.64 7.38 2.32
N SER A 167 -35.42 7.14 2.82
CA SER A 167 -35.03 5.89 3.49
C SER A 167 -33.81 6.17 4.38
N PRO A 168 -33.84 5.80 5.67
CA PRO A 168 -32.68 5.89 6.53
C PRO A 168 -31.78 4.66 6.32
N ALA A 169 -30.47 4.90 6.23
CA ALA A 169 -29.38 3.93 6.21
C ALA A 169 -29.18 3.11 4.92
N ASP A 170 -28.32 3.62 4.04
CA ASP A 170 -27.39 2.80 3.26
C ASP A 170 -25.96 3.22 3.63
N MET A 171 -25.37 2.55 4.62
CA MET A 171 -23.94 2.65 4.96
C MET A 171 -23.05 1.76 4.08
N SER A 172 -23.55 1.35 2.91
CA SER A 172 -22.80 0.56 1.95
C SER A 172 -22.86 1.22 0.58
N SER A 173 -21.67 1.54 0.07
CA SER A 173 -21.33 1.60 -1.35
C SER A 173 -22.22 2.46 -2.24
N THR A 174 -21.84 3.73 -2.43
CA THR A 174 -22.11 4.41 -3.70
C THR A 174 -20.84 5.03 -4.25
N ILE A 175 -20.40 4.43 -5.36
CA ILE A 175 -19.25 4.75 -6.23
C ILE A 175 -17.90 4.16 -5.76
N ASN A 176 -17.79 2.83 -5.81
CA ASN A 176 -16.48 2.20 -6.00
C ASN A 176 -16.05 2.43 -7.46
N PRO A 177 -14.98 3.18 -7.75
CA PRO A 177 -14.54 3.44 -9.14
C PRO A 177 -14.14 2.17 -9.90
N THR A 178 -13.91 1.05 -9.21
CA THR A 178 -13.53 -0.23 -9.83
C THR A 178 -14.72 -1.11 -10.19
N GLY A 179 -15.92 -0.87 -9.64
CA GLY A 179 -17.08 -1.75 -9.82
C GLY A 179 -16.94 -3.16 -9.21
N HIS A 180 -15.86 -3.43 -8.47
CA HIS A 180 -15.63 -4.70 -7.79
C HIS A 180 -16.24 -4.70 -6.37
N GLU A 181 -16.89 -5.78 -5.97
CA GLU A 181 -17.34 -5.95 -4.59
C GLU A 181 -16.21 -6.58 -3.76
N PHE A 182 -15.87 -5.94 -2.64
CA PHE A 182 -14.90 -6.44 -1.68
C PHE A 182 -15.63 -6.93 -0.42
N GLN A 183 -15.12 -7.98 0.22
CA GLN A 183 -15.79 -8.59 1.36
C GLN A 183 -15.53 -7.80 2.65
N PHE A 184 -14.28 -7.38 2.86
CA PHE A 184 -13.87 -6.68 4.08
C PHE A 184 -13.31 -5.29 3.82
N LEU A 185 -12.85 -5.01 2.59
CA LEU A 185 -12.31 -3.69 2.25
C LEU A 185 -13.43 -2.66 2.04
N LEU A 186 -13.44 -1.62 2.87
CA LEU A 186 -14.36 -0.51 2.77
C LEU A 186 -13.79 0.56 1.81
N THR A 187 -14.62 1.02 0.87
CA THR A 187 -14.26 2.04 -0.14
C THR A 187 -15.20 3.24 -0.08
N PRO A 188 -15.17 4.04 1.02
CA PRO A 188 -15.99 5.24 1.13
C PRO A 188 -15.59 6.30 0.10
N HIS A 189 -16.54 7.15 -0.28
CA HIS A 189 -16.24 8.34 -1.08
C HIS A 189 -15.49 9.36 -0.21
N ILE A 190 -14.28 9.74 -0.63
CA ILE A 190 -13.43 10.68 0.10
C ILE A 190 -13.53 12.06 -0.55
N PRO A 191 -14.10 13.08 0.14
CA PRO A 191 -14.31 14.41 -0.45
C PRO A 191 -13.05 15.30 -0.43
N PHE A 192 -11.94 14.80 0.12
CA PHE A 192 -10.67 15.51 0.24
C PHE A 192 -9.49 14.58 -0.07
N GLU A 193 -8.32 15.14 -0.34
CA GLU A 193 -7.08 14.38 -0.47
C GLU A 193 -6.49 14.15 0.92
N PRO A 194 -6.34 12.89 1.39
CA PRO A 194 -5.82 12.62 2.72
C PRO A 194 -4.34 13.02 2.82
N ASP A 195 -3.98 13.64 3.94
CA ASP A 195 -2.58 13.95 4.25
C ASP A 195 -1.80 12.65 4.54
N PHE A 196 -0.65 12.50 3.88
CA PHE A 196 0.14 11.28 3.97
C PHE A 196 0.69 11.03 5.37
N SER A 197 1.26 12.06 6.02
CA SER A 197 1.93 11.90 7.32
C SER A 197 0.94 11.46 8.39
N THR A 198 -0.21 12.15 8.44
CA THR A 198 -1.30 11.83 9.37
C THR A 198 -1.85 10.44 9.08
N THR A 199 -2.12 10.12 7.81
CA THR A 199 -2.71 8.83 7.44
C THR A 199 -1.76 7.66 7.73
N LEU A 200 -0.46 7.83 7.45
CA LEU A 200 0.55 6.82 7.77
C LEU A 200 0.64 6.59 9.27
N GLY A 201 0.69 7.66 10.08
CA GLY A 201 0.72 7.56 11.54
C GLY A 201 -0.46 6.76 12.09
N THR A 202 -1.69 7.11 11.67
CA THR A 202 -2.90 6.40 12.08
C THR A 202 -2.91 4.94 11.60
N LEU A 203 -2.42 4.66 10.38
CA LEU A 203 -2.31 3.29 9.89
C LEU A 203 -1.30 2.47 10.72
N CYS A 204 -0.18 3.05 11.12
CA CYS A 204 0.77 2.40 12.02
C CYS A 204 0.12 2.08 13.38
N ASP A 205 -0.59 3.04 13.99
CA ASP A 205 -1.29 2.83 15.27
C ASP A 205 -2.32 1.70 15.17
N THR A 206 -3.20 1.76 14.17
CA THR A 206 -4.21 0.71 13.97
C THR A 206 -3.60 -0.67 13.69
N LEU A 207 -2.44 -0.75 13.01
CA LEU A 207 -1.73 -2.02 12.83
C LEU A 207 -1.08 -2.53 14.12
N VAL A 208 -0.62 -1.64 15.00
CA VAL A 208 -0.18 -2.04 16.35
C VAL A 208 -1.34 -2.65 17.12
N ASP A 209 -2.53 -2.05 17.05
CA ASP A 209 -3.75 -2.60 17.67
C ASP A 209 -4.15 -3.95 17.08
N VAL A 210 -3.97 -4.16 15.77
CA VAL A 210 -4.20 -5.46 15.09
C VAL A 210 -3.29 -6.56 15.66
N TYR A 211 -2.00 -6.28 15.85
CA TYR A 211 -1.10 -7.25 16.49
C TYR A 211 -1.37 -7.39 17.99
N GLY A 212 -1.78 -6.32 18.67
CA GLY A 212 -2.22 -6.36 20.07
C GLY A 212 -3.42 -7.30 20.25
N LYS A 213 -4.48 -7.10 19.47
CA LYS A 213 -5.68 -7.94 19.46
C LYS A 213 -5.35 -9.40 19.17
N LEU A 214 -4.47 -9.67 18.21
CA LEU A 214 -4.03 -11.03 17.91
C LEU A 214 -3.32 -11.68 19.11
N THR A 215 -2.47 -10.92 19.79
CA THR A 215 -1.72 -11.37 20.97
C THR A 215 -2.69 -11.69 22.12
N ASP A 216 -3.72 -10.86 22.31
CA ASP A 216 -4.78 -11.08 23.31
C ASP A 216 -5.64 -12.31 23.00
N LEU A 217 -5.90 -12.60 21.71
CA LEU A 217 -6.65 -13.78 21.26
C LEU A 217 -5.84 -15.08 21.39
N VAL A 218 -4.53 -14.99 21.59
CA VAL A 218 -3.62 -16.14 21.82
C VAL A 218 -2.93 -15.95 23.18
N PRO A 219 -3.66 -16.08 24.30
CA PRO A 219 -3.12 -15.82 25.63
C PRO A 219 -2.15 -16.91 26.10
N GLY A 220 -2.32 -18.15 25.61
CA GLY A 220 -1.52 -19.32 26.01
C GLY A 220 -1.29 -20.33 24.88
N PRO A 221 -0.36 -21.28 25.07
CA PRO A 221 0.01 -22.29 24.08
C PRO A 221 -1.10 -23.29 23.73
N GLU A 222 -2.12 -23.42 24.57
CA GLU A 222 -3.29 -24.28 24.35
C GLU A 222 -4.15 -23.84 23.15
N TYR A 223 -4.05 -22.58 22.75
CA TYR A 223 -4.73 -22.04 21.56
C TYR A 223 -3.92 -22.24 20.27
N CYS A 224 -2.68 -22.73 20.37
CA CYS A 224 -1.76 -22.83 19.26
C CYS A 224 -1.83 -24.18 18.56
N ASN A 225 -2.00 -24.14 17.24
CA ASN A 225 -1.90 -25.29 16.37
C ASN A 225 -1.16 -24.90 15.07
N PRO A 226 -0.67 -25.87 14.28
CA PRO A 226 0.05 -25.58 13.04
C PRO A 226 -0.75 -24.76 12.02
N THR A 227 -2.06 -24.96 11.94
CA THR A 227 -2.95 -24.21 11.02
C THR A 227 -3.03 -22.73 11.40
N LEU A 228 -3.06 -22.43 12.70
CA LEU A 228 -3.01 -21.06 13.22
C LEU A 228 -1.69 -20.39 12.87
N LEU A 229 -0.57 -21.11 13.04
CA LEU A 229 0.75 -20.59 12.71
C LEU A 229 0.87 -20.23 11.21
N GLU A 230 0.36 -21.09 10.34
CA GLU A 230 0.35 -20.83 8.89
C GLU A 230 -0.51 -19.60 8.55
N ALA A 231 -1.71 -19.50 9.13
CA ALA A 231 -2.59 -18.36 8.96
C ALA A 231 -1.94 -17.05 9.46
N PHE A 232 -1.24 -17.11 10.60
CA PHE A 232 -0.49 -15.99 11.16
C PHE A 232 0.61 -15.53 10.21
N PHE A 233 1.47 -16.43 9.74
CA PHE A 233 2.55 -16.05 8.83
C PHE A 233 2.03 -15.54 7.49
N LYS A 234 0.87 -16.02 7.03
CA LYS A 234 0.22 -15.50 5.82
C LYS A 234 -0.22 -14.04 6.02
N ALA A 235 -0.87 -13.73 7.13
CA ALA A 235 -1.25 -12.36 7.48
C ALA A 235 -0.01 -11.45 7.69
N ASP A 236 0.98 -11.90 8.47
CA ASP A 236 2.22 -11.14 8.71
C ASP A 236 2.96 -10.83 7.41
N LYS A 237 3.02 -11.80 6.49
CA LYS A 237 3.67 -11.59 5.19
C LYS A 237 2.97 -10.51 4.37
N ALA A 238 1.64 -10.46 4.39
CA ALA A 238 0.87 -9.43 3.70
C ALA A 238 1.10 -8.05 4.33
N ILE A 239 1.03 -7.94 5.67
CA ILE A 239 1.31 -6.68 6.38
C ILE A 239 2.75 -6.21 6.10
N ARG A 240 3.72 -7.12 6.17
CA ARG A 240 5.12 -6.85 5.82
C ARG A 240 5.25 -6.29 4.42
N LYS A 241 4.56 -6.87 3.43
CA LYS A 241 4.63 -6.45 2.04
C LYS A 241 4.01 -5.06 1.84
N ILE A 242 2.83 -4.83 2.40
CA ILE A 242 2.06 -3.60 2.22
C ILE A 242 2.76 -2.41 2.89
N MET A 243 3.23 -2.58 4.12
CA MET A 243 3.81 -1.51 4.94
C MET A 243 5.34 -1.51 4.93
N VAL A 244 5.93 -2.59 5.42
CA VAL A 244 7.35 -2.58 5.81
C VAL A 244 8.28 -2.67 4.62
N ALA A 245 8.00 -3.54 3.65
CA ALA A 245 8.89 -3.84 2.55
C ALA A 245 9.08 -2.65 1.61
N ASN A 246 8.00 -1.91 1.33
CA ASN A 246 8.06 -0.75 0.46
C ASN A 246 8.82 0.40 1.12
N VAL A 247 8.49 0.72 2.38
CA VAL A 247 9.19 1.75 3.15
C VAL A 247 10.67 1.40 3.31
N ALA A 248 10.98 0.18 3.75
CA ALA A 248 12.36 -0.24 3.98
C ALA A 248 13.20 -0.11 2.71
N ARG A 249 12.65 -0.50 1.54
CA ARG A 249 13.33 -0.38 0.25
C ARG A 249 13.63 1.08 -0.11
N GLU A 250 12.67 1.98 0.07
CA GLU A 250 12.82 3.41 -0.25
C GLU A 250 13.94 4.06 0.59
N PHE A 251 13.94 3.79 1.90
CA PHE A 251 14.96 4.31 2.80
C PHE A 251 16.32 3.66 2.57
N GLU A 252 16.37 2.36 2.26
CA GLU A 252 17.62 1.68 1.95
C GLU A 252 18.27 2.26 0.68
N GLU A 253 17.49 2.48 -0.37
CA GLU A 253 17.97 3.05 -1.63
C GLU A 253 18.50 4.48 -1.42
N THR A 254 17.75 5.31 -0.70
CA THR A 254 18.15 6.67 -0.37
C THR A 254 19.39 6.70 0.53
N THR A 255 19.45 5.85 1.55
CA THR A 255 20.61 5.74 2.46
C THR A 255 21.85 5.31 1.70
N ARG A 256 21.74 4.32 0.82
CA ARG A 256 22.85 3.84 0.00
C ARG A 256 23.38 4.95 -0.91
N ALA A 257 22.51 5.78 -1.48
CA ALA A 257 22.92 6.92 -2.29
C ALA A 257 23.59 8.01 -1.44
N GLY A 258 23.01 8.35 -0.28
CA GLY A 258 23.54 9.34 0.65
C GLY A 258 24.92 8.99 1.17
N VAL A 259 25.11 7.76 1.66
CA VAL A 259 26.42 7.27 2.13
C VAL A 259 27.49 7.35 1.05
N LYS A 260 27.18 7.00 -0.20
CA LYS A 260 28.12 7.14 -1.33
C LYS A 260 28.50 8.60 -1.57
N SER A 261 27.53 9.52 -1.45
CA SER A 261 27.76 10.95 -1.60
C SER A 261 28.66 11.50 -0.49
N GLU A 262 28.41 11.14 0.77
CA GLU A 262 29.23 11.53 1.92
C GLU A 262 30.68 11.05 1.77
N ILE A 263 30.88 9.78 1.41
CA ILE A 263 32.23 9.22 1.17
C ILE A 263 32.93 9.95 0.02
N ALA A 264 32.23 10.23 -1.07
CA ALA A 264 32.81 10.98 -2.19
C ALA A 264 33.16 12.43 -1.80
N GLY A 265 32.35 13.07 -0.95
CA GLY A 265 32.62 14.39 -0.38
C GLY A 265 33.87 14.41 0.48
N LEU A 266 34.01 13.43 1.39
CA LEU A 266 35.22 13.24 2.20
C LEU A 266 36.45 12.99 1.33
N GLY A 267 36.33 12.19 0.27
CA GLY A 267 37.41 11.98 -0.69
C GLY A 267 37.87 13.29 -1.34
N LYS A 268 36.94 14.15 -1.78
CA LYS A 268 37.29 15.47 -2.33
C LYS A 268 37.95 16.38 -1.30
N LEU A 269 37.48 16.38 -0.06
CA LEU A 269 38.05 17.25 0.99
C LEU A 269 39.47 16.81 1.39
N THR A 270 39.71 15.51 1.49
CA THR A 270 41.00 14.94 1.90
C THR A 270 42.03 14.93 0.78
N LEU A 271 41.65 14.56 -0.45
CA LEU A 271 42.56 14.56 -1.60
C LEU A 271 42.69 15.94 -2.27
N GLY A 272 41.65 16.77 -2.22
CA GLY A 272 41.68 18.11 -2.80
C GLY A 272 42.51 19.12 -2.00
N GLY A 273 42.83 18.82 -0.73
CA GLY A 273 43.81 19.59 0.05
C GLY A 273 45.27 19.14 -0.15
N LEU A 274 45.52 18.12 -0.98
CA LEU A 274 46.85 17.56 -1.28
C LEU A 274 47.37 17.97 -2.67
N MET A 275 46.61 18.79 -3.41
CA MET A 275 47.00 19.45 -4.66
C MET A 275 47.02 20.97 -4.45
#